data_AF-R7HNI7-F1
#
_entry.id   AF-R7HNI7-F1
#
_cell.length_a   1.000
_cell.length_b   1.000
_cell.length_c   1.000
_cell.angle_alpha   90.00
_cell.angle_beta   90.00
_cell.angle_gamma   90.00
#
_symmetry.space_group_name_H-M   'P 1'
#
loop_
_entity.id
_entity.type
_entity.pdbx_description
1 polymer ?
#
loop_
_entity_poly.entity_id
_entity_poly.type
_entity_poly.pdbx_seq_one_letter_code
_entity_poly.pdbx_strand_id
1 'polypeptide(L)'
;MDYGAKVQLFPGVETWFKRIRDYGVDKGVIVEHYIISSGLKEMIEGTKVANEFEKIYASSFYYDKDGVAQWPAQVINYTSKTQFLFRIEKGTLDVNDSGVNDYFKPEDIRIPFRNMVYIGDSDTDIPCMKLINSYSGHSIGVYNPETKDKRKVYKMMEDKRIKYYTPADYTEGSELDELVKTIINTTASNEKLMSIHYQNKQEQVSHNGQPDNQEEKEKEKLIMDLENSNSFKQTHSIISKLKKIKDWTLEEKKQLKAIAEKNSQIYSIMKDGDVASFYSSLE
;
A
#
# COMPACT_ATOMS: atom_id res chain seq x y z
N MET A 1 -20.32 -0.40 -32.91
CA MET A 1 -19.24 0.52 -32.48
C MET A 1 -19.62 1.99 -32.61
N ASP A 2 -20.45 2.39 -33.60
CA ASP A 2 -20.85 3.78 -33.85
C ASP A 2 -21.51 4.55 -32.68
N TYR A 3 -22.05 3.86 -31.68
CA TYR A 3 -22.68 4.51 -30.51
C TYR A 3 -21.67 4.96 -29.46
N GLY A 4 -20.58 4.23 -29.25
CA GLY A 4 -19.51 4.63 -28.33
C GLY A 4 -18.79 5.90 -28.80
N ALA A 5 -18.62 6.05 -30.11
CA ALA A 5 -18.00 7.23 -30.72
C ALA A 5 -18.81 8.52 -30.52
N LYS A 6 -20.10 8.41 -30.17
CA LYS A 6 -21.01 9.54 -29.90
C LYS A 6 -21.00 9.96 -28.43
N VAL A 7 -20.30 9.24 -27.55
CA VAL A 7 -20.18 9.60 -26.14
C VAL A 7 -19.42 10.92 -26.02
N GLN A 8 -20.06 11.91 -25.43
CA GLN A 8 -19.42 13.18 -25.13
C GLN A 8 -18.50 13.01 -23.92
N LEU A 9 -17.21 13.21 -24.14
CA LEU A 9 -16.20 13.16 -23.07
C LEU A 9 -16.11 14.51 -22.36
N PHE A 10 -15.70 14.49 -21.10
CA PHE A 10 -15.38 15.71 -20.36
C PHE A 10 -14.20 16.47 -21.02
N PRO A 11 -14.09 17.78 -20.79
CA PRO A 11 -13.02 18.59 -21.34
C PRO A 11 -11.63 18.00 -21.06
N GLY A 12 -10.77 17.92 -22.08
CA GLY A 12 -9.38 17.49 -21.97
C GLY A 12 -9.13 15.96 -21.90
N VAL A 13 -10.16 15.14 -21.75
CA VAL A 13 -10.03 13.67 -21.59
C VAL A 13 -9.26 13.01 -22.73
N GLU A 14 -9.48 13.45 -23.98
CA GLU A 14 -8.86 12.85 -25.17
C GLU A 14 -7.33 12.81 -25.12
N THR A 15 -6.68 13.74 -24.41
CA THR A 15 -5.21 13.81 -24.31
C THR A 15 -4.68 13.51 -22.91
N TRP A 16 -5.56 13.51 -21.90
CA TRP A 16 -5.16 13.46 -20.49
C TRP A 16 -4.37 12.20 -20.13
N PHE A 17 -4.84 11.02 -20.54
CA PHE A 17 -4.18 9.75 -20.19
C PHE A 17 -2.73 9.70 -20.68
N LYS A 18 -2.49 10.10 -21.93
CA LYS A 18 -1.14 10.20 -22.49
C LYS A 18 -0.29 11.22 -21.74
N ARG A 19 -0.79 12.43 -21.48
CA ARG A 19 -0.04 13.46 -20.73
C ARG A 19 0.38 12.96 -19.35
N ILE A 20 -0.51 12.28 -18.64
CA ILE A 20 -0.21 11.74 -17.31
C ILE A 20 0.79 10.59 -17.37
N ARG A 21 0.73 9.72 -18.39
CA ARG A 21 1.77 8.69 -18.60
C ARG A 21 3.13 9.31 -18.88
N ASP A 22 3.19 10.28 -19.79
CA ASP A 22 4.42 10.99 -20.15
C ASP A 22 5.02 11.70 -18.91
N TYR A 23 4.16 12.33 -18.09
CA TYR A 23 4.58 12.95 -16.83
C TYR A 23 5.10 11.92 -15.82
N GLY A 24 4.45 10.76 -15.71
CA GLY A 24 4.93 9.66 -14.88
C GLY A 24 6.34 9.21 -15.27
N VAL A 25 6.57 9.00 -16.56
CA VAL A 25 7.88 8.61 -17.12
C VAL A 25 8.95 9.65 -16.78
N ASP A 26 8.65 10.95 -16.90
CA ASP A 26 9.55 12.03 -16.49
C ASP A 26 9.93 11.96 -14.99
N LYS A 27 9.00 11.51 -14.14
CA LYS A 27 9.23 11.31 -12.70
C LYS A 27 9.82 9.95 -12.34
N GLY A 28 10.13 9.11 -13.32
CA GLY A 28 10.72 7.78 -13.11
C GLY A 28 9.72 6.76 -12.57
N VAL A 29 8.42 6.92 -12.84
CA VAL A 29 7.38 5.95 -12.50
C VAL A 29 6.57 5.56 -13.73
N ILE A 30 5.99 4.37 -13.71
CA ILE A 30 5.08 3.90 -14.77
C ILE A 30 3.65 4.17 -14.29
N VAL A 31 2.86 4.84 -15.13
CA VAL A 31 1.43 5.08 -14.84
C VAL A 31 0.59 4.20 -15.76
N GLU A 32 -0.25 3.39 -15.14
CA GLU A 32 -1.19 2.50 -15.84
C GLU A 32 -2.61 2.99 -15.59
N HIS A 33 -3.42 2.99 -16.65
CA HIS A 33 -4.81 3.45 -16.59
C HIS A 33 -5.77 2.28 -16.73
N TYR A 34 -6.80 2.27 -15.91
CA TYR A 34 -7.81 1.21 -15.87
C TYR A 34 -9.21 1.80 -15.81
N ILE A 35 -10.18 1.11 -16.41
CA ILE A 35 -11.60 1.41 -16.24
C ILE A 35 -12.27 0.29 -15.45
N ILE A 36 -13.05 0.67 -14.43
CA ILE A 36 -13.97 -0.20 -13.72
C ILE A 36 -15.36 0.42 -13.76
N SER A 37 -16.22 -0.09 -14.65
CA SER A 37 -17.53 0.47 -14.95
C SER A 37 -18.65 -0.54 -14.78
N SER A 38 -19.81 -0.10 -14.31
CA SER A 38 -21.04 -0.89 -14.38
C SER A 38 -21.75 -0.75 -15.74
N GLY A 39 -21.27 0.17 -16.59
CA GLY A 39 -21.77 0.36 -17.96
C GLY A 39 -21.34 -0.75 -18.91
N LEU A 40 -21.76 -0.62 -20.17
CA LEU A 40 -21.47 -1.59 -21.23
C LEU A 40 -20.04 -1.44 -21.75
N LYS A 41 -19.33 -2.55 -21.85
CA LYS A 41 -17.94 -2.61 -22.31
C LYS A 41 -17.81 -2.08 -23.74
N GLU A 42 -18.71 -2.47 -24.62
CA GLU A 42 -18.74 -2.14 -26.04
C GLU A 42 -18.94 -0.63 -26.27
N MET A 43 -19.61 0.05 -25.34
CA MET A 43 -19.78 1.50 -25.36
C MET A 43 -18.47 2.22 -25.05
N ILE A 44 -17.70 1.71 -24.09
CA ILE A 44 -16.41 2.28 -23.68
C ILE A 44 -15.35 2.00 -24.75
N GLU A 45 -15.31 0.78 -25.28
CA GLU A 45 -14.39 0.38 -26.35
C GLU A 45 -14.62 1.17 -27.64
N GLY A 46 -15.84 1.66 -27.88
CA GLY A 46 -16.14 2.55 -29.00
C GLY A 46 -15.68 4.00 -28.81
N THR A 47 -15.15 4.39 -27.64
CA THR A 47 -14.68 5.76 -27.39
C THR A 47 -13.27 5.99 -27.93
N LYS A 48 -12.92 7.25 -28.22
CA LYS A 48 -11.58 7.62 -28.73
C LYS A 48 -10.43 7.28 -27.78
N VAL A 49 -10.72 7.16 -26.48
CA VAL A 49 -9.72 6.91 -25.43
C VAL A 49 -9.64 5.44 -25.05
N ALA A 50 -10.37 4.53 -25.70
CA ALA A 50 -10.38 3.11 -25.35
C ALA A 50 -8.97 2.48 -25.33
N ASN A 51 -8.11 2.90 -26.25
CA ASN A 51 -6.74 2.39 -26.38
C ASN A 51 -5.76 2.96 -25.33
N GLU A 52 -6.23 3.84 -24.44
CA GLU A 52 -5.42 4.45 -23.38
C GLU A 52 -5.34 3.59 -22.11
N PHE A 53 -6.16 2.53 -22.02
CA PHE A 53 -6.33 1.70 -20.84
C PHE A 53 -5.66 0.33 -20.99
N GLU A 54 -4.98 -0.11 -19.92
CA GLU A 54 -4.40 -1.46 -19.84
C GLU A 54 -5.51 -2.53 -19.75
N LYS A 55 -6.62 -2.19 -19.08
CA LYS A 55 -7.79 -3.06 -18.99
C LYS A 55 -9.07 -2.26 -18.75
N ILE A 56 -10.13 -2.67 -19.46
CA ILE A 56 -11.50 -2.20 -19.26
C ILE A 56 -12.31 -3.34 -18.63
N TYR A 57 -12.69 -3.16 -17.37
CA TYR A 57 -13.66 -3.99 -16.67
C TYR A 57 -15.04 -3.32 -16.77
N ALA A 58 -15.92 -3.90 -17.57
CA ALA A 58 -17.27 -3.39 -17.78
C ALA A 58 -18.26 -4.56 -17.95
N SER A 59 -19.55 -4.29 -17.78
CA SER A 59 -20.59 -5.28 -18.07
C SER A 59 -20.62 -5.58 -19.56
N SER A 60 -20.85 -6.83 -19.95
CA SER A 60 -20.84 -7.23 -21.37
C SER A 60 -21.87 -8.32 -21.65
N PHE A 61 -22.22 -8.45 -22.93
CA PHE A 61 -23.08 -9.53 -23.44
C PHE A 61 -22.26 -10.61 -24.14
N TYR A 62 -22.82 -11.82 -24.15
CA TYR A 62 -22.41 -12.90 -25.02
C TYR A 62 -23.12 -12.72 -26.37
N TYR A 63 -22.33 -12.65 -27.44
CA TYR A 63 -22.82 -12.49 -28.80
C TYR A 63 -22.70 -13.82 -29.56
N ASP A 64 -23.68 -14.11 -30.40
CA ASP A 64 -23.57 -15.23 -31.33
C ASP A 64 -22.66 -14.90 -32.53
N LYS A 65 -22.51 -15.87 -33.43
CA LYS A 65 -21.70 -15.77 -34.66
C LYS A 65 -22.16 -14.65 -35.60
N ASP A 66 -23.41 -14.20 -35.49
CA ASP A 66 -24.01 -13.16 -36.32
C ASP A 66 -23.94 -11.78 -35.62
N GLY A 67 -23.30 -11.71 -34.45
CA GLY A 67 -23.10 -10.48 -33.68
C GLY A 67 -24.34 -10.05 -32.90
N VAL A 68 -25.30 -10.94 -32.66
CA VAL A 68 -26.52 -10.65 -31.90
C VAL A 68 -26.31 -11.00 -30.42
N ALA A 69 -26.63 -10.07 -29.53
CA ALA A 69 -26.54 -10.28 -28.08
C ALA A 69 -27.58 -11.33 -27.64
N GLN A 70 -27.12 -12.43 -27.04
CA GLN A 70 -27.95 -13.54 -26.62
C GLN A 70 -28.17 -13.56 -25.09
N TRP A 71 -27.10 -13.36 -24.30
CA TRP A 71 -27.14 -13.48 -22.84
C TRP A 71 -26.17 -12.50 -22.17
N PRO A 72 -26.40 -12.10 -20.89
CA PRO A 72 -25.38 -11.41 -20.11
C PRO A 72 -24.16 -12.31 -19.91
N ALA A 73 -22.96 -11.82 -20.24
CA ALA A 73 -21.71 -12.55 -20.05
C ALA A 73 -21.01 -12.13 -18.76
N GLN A 74 -20.97 -10.82 -18.50
CA GLN A 74 -20.34 -10.25 -17.32
C GLN A 74 -21.21 -9.12 -16.78
N VAL A 75 -21.48 -9.13 -15.48
CA VAL A 75 -22.26 -8.08 -14.81
C VAL A 75 -21.40 -7.47 -13.72
N ILE A 76 -21.13 -6.17 -13.85
CA ILE A 76 -20.39 -5.41 -12.85
C ILE A 76 -21.36 -4.49 -12.11
N ASN A 77 -21.44 -4.69 -10.80
CA ASN A 77 -22.17 -3.85 -9.85
C ASN A 77 -21.22 -3.24 -8.80
N TYR A 78 -21.77 -2.40 -7.92
CA TYR A 78 -21.02 -1.70 -6.87
C TYR A 78 -20.24 -2.62 -5.93
N THR A 79 -20.72 -3.85 -5.65
CA THR A 79 -19.98 -4.81 -4.80
C THR A 79 -18.85 -5.49 -5.56
N SER A 80 -19.06 -5.81 -6.83
CA SER A 80 -18.08 -6.48 -7.68
C SER A 80 -16.95 -5.56 -8.17
N LYS A 81 -17.08 -4.22 -8.10
CA LYS A 81 -16.00 -3.32 -8.54
C LYS A 81 -14.71 -3.52 -7.74
N THR A 82 -14.82 -3.83 -6.44
CA THR A 82 -13.67 -3.96 -5.54
C THR A 82 -12.77 -5.14 -5.90
N GLN A 83 -13.29 -6.26 -6.41
CA GLN A 83 -12.44 -7.38 -6.82
C GLN A 83 -11.46 -6.99 -7.95
N PHE A 84 -11.85 -6.07 -8.83
CA PHE A 84 -10.97 -5.64 -9.92
C PHE A 84 -9.80 -4.80 -9.40
N LEU A 85 -9.97 -4.09 -8.27
CA LEU A 85 -8.86 -3.42 -7.61
C LEU A 85 -7.82 -4.41 -7.08
N PHE A 86 -8.25 -5.53 -6.47
CA PHE A 86 -7.34 -6.60 -6.04
C PHE A 86 -6.65 -7.29 -7.22
N ARG A 87 -7.35 -7.46 -8.35
CA ARG A 87 -6.76 -7.99 -9.59
C ARG A 87 -5.68 -7.08 -10.15
N ILE A 88 -5.94 -5.77 -10.18
CA ILE A 88 -4.95 -4.77 -10.61
C ILE A 88 -3.75 -4.76 -9.67
N GLU A 89 -4.00 -4.81 -8.35
CA GLU A 89 -2.94 -4.84 -7.33
C GLU A 89 -1.98 -6.01 -7.56
N LYS A 90 -2.52 -7.20 -7.82
CA LYS A 90 -1.76 -8.45 -8.01
C LYS A 90 -1.26 -8.67 -9.44
N GLY A 91 -1.78 -7.92 -10.42
CA GLY A 91 -1.48 -8.13 -11.84
C GLY A 91 -2.26 -9.27 -12.51
N THR A 92 -3.30 -9.82 -11.88
CA THR A 92 -4.14 -10.92 -12.39
C THR A 92 -5.34 -10.37 -13.16
N LEU A 93 -5.08 -9.74 -14.30
CA LEU A 93 -6.07 -8.94 -15.04
C LEU A 93 -7.19 -9.75 -15.74
N ASP A 94 -7.01 -11.06 -15.91
CA ASP A 94 -8.07 -11.93 -16.42
C ASP A 94 -9.09 -12.21 -15.32
N VAL A 95 -10.37 -12.05 -15.63
CA VAL A 95 -11.48 -12.27 -14.69
C VAL A 95 -11.66 -13.74 -14.31
N ASN A 96 -11.19 -14.66 -15.17
CA ASN A 96 -11.24 -16.09 -14.93
C ASN A 96 -9.98 -16.62 -14.22
N ASP A 97 -8.97 -15.78 -14.03
CA ASP A 97 -7.75 -16.17 -13.34
C ASP A 97 -8.01 -16.27 -11.82
N SER A 98 -7.78 -17.45 -11.27
CA SER A 98 -7.91 -17.75 -9.85
C SER A 98 -6.78 -17.15 -9.01
N GLY A 99 -5.67 -16.72 -9.63
CA GLY A 99 -4.49 -16.17 -8.97
C GLY A 99 -4.77 -14.88 -8.20
N VAL A 100 -5.93 -14.24 -8.41
CA VAL A 100 -6.42 -13.16 -7.52
C VAL A 100 -6.55 -13.63 -6.06
N ASN A 101 -6.75 -14.92 -5.82
CA ASN A 101 -6.88 -15.47 -4.47
C ASN A 101 -5.53 -15.82 -3.82
N ASP A 102 -4.45 -15.82 -4.58
CA ASP A 102 -3.14 -16.20 -4.07
C ASP A 102 -2.62 -15.16 -3.08
N TYR A 103 -1.88 -15.62 -2.08
CA TYR A 103 -1.21 -14.74 -1.14
C TYR A 103 0.08 -14.20 -1.74
N PHE A 104 0.20 -12.87 -1.77
CA PHE A 104 1.41 -12.16 -2.16
C PHE A 104 1.94 -11.43 -0.93
N LYS A 105 3.25 -11.52 -0.69
CA LYS A 105 3.87 -10.66 0.33
C LYS A 105 3.78 -9.21 -0.14
N PRO A 106 3.73 -8.22 0.77
CA PRO A 106 3.67 -6.81 0.39
C PRO A 106 4.78 -6.34 -0.55
N GLU A 107 5.93 -7.00 -0.54
CA GLU A 107 7.10 -6.76 -1.40
C GLU A 107 6.99 -7.39 -2.80
N ASP A 108 6.10 -8.38 -2.97
CA ASP A 108 5.86 -9.08 -4.25
C ASP A 108 4.61 -8.54 -4.99
N ILE A 109 3.89 -7.58 -4.38
CA ILE A 109 2.71 -6.95 -4.97
C ILE A 109 3.14 -6.04 -6.14
N ARG A 110 2.50 -6.20 -7.30
CA ARG A 110 2.80 -5.44 -8.53
C ARG A 110 2.45 -3.96 -8.40
N ILE A 111 1.21 -3.65 -8.00
CA ILE A 111 0.75 -2.27 -7.81
C ILE A 111 0.10 -2.14 -6.43
N PRO A 112 0.86 -1.76 -5.39
CA PRO A 112 0.31 -1.61 -4.05
C PRO A 112 -0.83 -0.57 -4.02
N PHE A 113 -1.89 -0.82 -3.24
CA PHE A 113 -3.02 0.12 -3.11
C PHE A 113 -2.62 1.55 -2.71
N ARG A 114 -1.54 1.71 -1.94
CA ARG A 114 -0.98 3.02 -1.57
C ARG A 114 -0.58 3.88 -2.77
N ASN A 115 -0.31 3.26 -3.92
CA ASN A 115 0.10 3.91 -5.16
C ASN A 115 -1.07 4.12 -6.14
N MET A 116 -2.28 3.67 -5.78
CA MET A 116 -3.43 3.80 -6.66
C MET A 116 -4.14 5.13 -6.46
N VAL A 117 -4.56 5.72 -7.59
CA VAL A 117 -5.49 6.84 -7.64
C VAL A 117 -6.84 6.33 -8.15
N TYR A 118 -7.89 6.47 -7.35
CA TYR A 118 -9.24 6.10 -7.75
C TYR A 118 -10.08 7.34 -7.97
N ILE A 119 -10.57 7.54 -9.19
CA ILE A 119 -11.41 8.67 -9.57
C ILE A 119 -12.84 8.17 -9.78
N GLY A 120 -13.83 8.79 -9.14
CA GLY A 120 -15.24 8.47 -9.35
C GLY A 120 -16.19 9.58 -8.91
N ASP A 121 -17.42 9.52 -9.40
CA ASP A 121 -18.44 10.56 -9.21
C ASP A 121 -19.70 10.05 -8.48
N SER A 122 -19.81 8.73 -8.31
CA SER A 122 -21.06 8.06 -7.94
C SER A 122 -21.00 7.38 -6.58
N ASP A 123 -22.16 7.22 -5.96
CA ASP A 123 -22.28 6.45 -4.71
C ASP A 123 -21.91 4.96 -4.90
N THR A 124 -21.97 4.45 -6.14
CA THR A 124 -21.61 3.07 -6.47
C THR A 124 -20.10 2.80 -6.32
N ASP A 125 -19.29 3.86 -6.34
CA ASP A 125 -17.84 3.79 -6.23
C ASP A 125 -17.34 3.89 -4.78
N ILE A 126 -18.23 4.19 -3.83
CA ILE A 126 -17.88 4.38 -2.43
C ILE A 126 -17.11 3.19 -1.84
N PRO A 127 -17.49 1.91 -2.07
CA PRO A 127 -16.72 0.78 -1.56
C PRO A 127 -15.27 0.79 -2.06
N CYS A 128 -15.05 1.14 -3.32
CA CYS A 128 -13.73 1.24 -3.93
C CYS A 128 -12.93 2.42 -3.35
N MET A 129 -13.53 3.60 -3.27
CA MET A 129 -12.89 4.79 -2.70
C MET A 129 -12.48 4.57 -1.25
N LYS A 130 -13.36 3.97 -0.44
CA LYS A 130 -13.08 3.62 0.96
C LYS A 130 -11.93 2.62 1.06
N LEU A 131 -11.94 1.56 0.23
CA LEU A 131 -10.89 0.56 0.20
C LEU A 131 -9.53 1.22 -0.07
N ILE A 132 -9.44 2.01 -1.13
CA ILE A 132 -8.20 2.70 -1.52
C ILE A 132 -7.70 3.62 -0.40
N ASN A 133 -8.58 4.38 0.25
CA ASN A 133 -8.20 5.22 1.37
C ASN A 133 -7.71 4.44 2.59
N SER A 134 -8.33 3.31 2.92
CA SER A 134 -7.90 2.45 4.04
C SER A 134 -6.49 1.91 3.84
N TYR A 135 -6.05 1.74 2.60
CA TYR A 135 -4.68 1.33 2.26
C TYR A 135 -3.77 2.51 1.86
N SER A 136 -4.10 3.72 2.32
CA SER A 136 -3.33 4.95 2.09
C SER A 136 -3.24 5.46 0.64
N GLY A 137 -3.94 4.84 -0.31
CA GLY A 137 -4.05 5.34 -1.68
C GLY A 137 -4.89 6.61 -1.77
N HIS A 138 -5.15 7.08 -2.99
CA HIS A 138 -5.75 8.40 -3.23
C HIS A 138 -7.10 8.29 -3.94
N SER A 139 -8.20 8.39 -3.20
CA SER A 139 -9.53 8.51 -3.81
C SER A 139 -9.87 9.99 -4.08
N ILE A 140 -10.32 10.27 -5.30
CA ILE A 140 -10.73 11.60 -5.77
C ILE A 140 -12.20 11.53 -6.19
N GLY A 141 -13.06 12.31 -5.54
CA GLY A 141 -14.43 12.52 -5.97
C GLY A 141 -14.51 13.58 -7.05
N VAL A 142 -15.13 13.31 -8.20
CA VAL A 142 -15.31 14.34 -9.25
C VAL A 142 -16.77 14.77 -9.37
N TYR A 143 -16.98 16.04 -9.72
CA TYR A 143 -18.31 16.60 -9.96
C TYR A 143 -18.38 17.32 -11.31
N ASN A 144 -19.59 17.46 -11.86
CA ASN A 144 -19.76 18.10 -13.16
C ASN A 144 -19.37 19.60 -13.09
N PRO A 145 -18.42 20.07 -13.92
CA PRO A 145 -17.94 21.45 -13.88
C PRO A 145 -18.99 22.49 -14.30
N GLU A 146 -19.96 22.11 -15.14
CA GLU A 146 -21.01 23.00 -15.64
C GLU A 146 -22.07 23.25 -14.56
N THR A 147 -22.58 22.19 -13.94
CA THR A 147 -23.61 22.31 -12.90
C THR A 147 -23.06 22.75 -11.56
N LYS A 148 -21.76 22.48 -11.32
CA LYS A 148 -21.05 22.77 -10.06
C LYS A 148 -21.74 22.15 -8.83
N ASP A 149 -22.49 21.07 -9.02
CA ASP A 149 -23.18 20.38 -7.92
C ASP A 149 -22.17 19.59 -7.07
N LYS A 150 -21.77 20.19 -5.94
CA LYS A 150 -20.80 19.61 -5.01
C LYS A 150 -21.44 18.78 -3.89
N ARG A 151 -22.77 18.64 -3.83
CA ARG A 151 -23.45 18.00 -2.69
C ARG A 151 -22.97 16.57 -2.44
N LYS A 152 -22.77 15.80 -3.51
CA LYS A 152 -22.28 14.41 -3.43
C LYS A 152 -20.86 14.34 -2.88
N VAL A 153 -19.93 15.10 -3.45
CA VAL A 153 -18.52 15.09 -3.02
C VAL A 153 -18.35 15.63 -1.61
N TYR A 154 -19.15 16.63 -1.20
CA TYR A 154 -19.16 17.12 0.18
C TYR A 154 -19.58 16.04 1.18
N LYS A 155 -20.67 15.32 0.89
CA LYS A 155 -21.11 14.21 1.72
C LYS A 155 -20.07 13.09 1.77
N MET A 156 -19.47 12.75 0.63
CA MET A 156 -18.41 11.73 0.57
C MET A 156 -17.18 12.13 1.40
N MET A 157 -16.80 13.41 1.38
CA MET A 157 -15.70 13.96 2.16
C MET A 157 -16.01 13.94 3.67
N GLU A 158 -17.20 14.38 4.06
CA GLU A 158 -17.69 14.36 5.44
C GLU A 158 -17.68 12.94 6.03
N ASP A 159 -18.15 11.97 5.25
CA ASP A 159 -18.16 10.55 5.61
C ASP A 159 -16.76 9.90 5.54
N LYS A 160 -15.70 10.66 5.26
CA LYS A 160 -14.31 10.19 5.12
C LYS A 160 -14.16 9.10 4.05
N ARG A 161 -15.01 9.14 3.02
CA ARG A 161 -15.00 8.19 1.89
C ARG A 161 -14.01 8.60 0.81
N ILE A 162 -13.77 9.90 0.66
CA ILE A 162 -12.77 10.47 -0.25
C ILE A 162 -11.72 11.31 0.49
N LYS A 163 -10.54 11.50 -0.13
CA LYS A 163 -9.49 12.40 0.36
C LYS A 163 -9.52 13.77 -0.32
N TYR A 164 -9.88 13.79 -1.60
CA TYR A 164 -9.89 14.98 -2.43
C TYR A 164 -11.14 15.01 -3.28
N TYR A 165 -11.51 16.19 -3.76
CA TYR A 165 -12.48 16.33 -4.83
C TYR A 165 -12.10 17.48 -5.75
N THR A 166 -12.44 17.35 -7.04
CA THR A 166 -12.14 18.34 -8.08
C THR A 166 -13.28 18.38 -9.10
N PRO A 167 -13.41 19.43 -9.93
CA PRO A 167 -14.26 19.34 -11.11
C PRO A 167 -13.77 18.22 -12.04
N ALA A 168 -14.70 17.60 -12.79
CA ALA A 168 -14.40 16.67 -13.89
C ALA A 168 -13.89 17.43 -15.12
N ASP A 169 -12.76 18.12 -14.96
CA ASP A 169 -12.06 18.87 -16.00
C ASP A 169 -10.65 18.29 -16.12
N TYR A 170 -10.36 17.67 -17.27
CA TYR A 170 -9.12 16.96 -17.56
C TYR A 170 -8.21 17.78 -18.47
N THR A 171 -8.45 19.08 -18.61
CA THR A 171 -7.56 19.99 -19.35
C THR A 171 -6.22 20.15 -18.63
N GLU A 172 -5.17 20.50 -19.38
CA GLU A 172 -3.84 20.70 -18.79
C GLU A 172 -3.85 21.90 -17.84
N GLY A 173 -3.28 21.72 -16.65
CA GLY A 173 -3.28 22.76 -15.61
C GLY A 173 -4.59 22.92 -14.84
N SER A 174 -5.59 22.05 -15.09
CA SER A 174 -6.81 22.01 -14.29
C SER A 174 -6.52 21.50 -12.86
N GLU A 175 -7.48 21.70 -11.95
CA GLU A 175 -7.37 21.19 -10.57
C GLU A 175 -7.12 19.68 -10.51
N LEU A 176 -7.77 18.89 -11.38
CA LEU A 176 -7.59 17.44 -11.41
C LEU A 176 -6.21 17.05 -11.97
N ASP A 177 -5.77 17.72 -13.04
CA ASP A 177 -4.49 17.47 -13.69
C ASP A 177 -3.31 17.74 -12.73
N GLU A 178 -3.33 18.89 -12.06
CA GLU A 178 -2.31 19.27 -11.07
C GLU A 178 -2.34 18.39 -9.81
N LEU A 179 -3.54 17.99 -9.35
CA LEU A 179 -3.69 17.07 -8.23
C LEU A 179 -3.05 15.71 -8.55
N VAL A 180 -3.34 15.13 -9.72
CA VAL A 180 -2.78 13.83 -10.10
C VAL A 180 -1.27 13.90 -10.29
N LYS A 181 -0.72 14.97 -10.89
CA LYS A 181 0.73 15.20 -10.97
C LYS A 181 1.38 15.29 -9.58
N THR A 182 0.73 15.95 -8.63
CA THR A 182 1.19 16.05 -7.24
C THR A 182 1.21 14.68 -6.54
N ILE A 183 0.18 13.86 -6.78
CA ILE A 183 0.15 12.50 -6.27
C ILE A 183 1.30 11.68 -6.88
N ILE A 184 1.55 11.77 -8.18
CA ILE A 184 2.67 11.09 -8.85
C ILE A 184 4.02 11.46 -8.22
N ASN A 185 4.27 12.76 -7.98
CA ASN A 185 5.49 13.22 -7.32
C ASN A 185 5.65 12.62 -5.90
N THR A 186 4.54 12.52 -5.17
CA THR A 186 4.49 11.93 -3.83
C THR A 186 4.76 10.43 -3.88
N THR A 187 4.13 9.70 -4.80
CA THR A 187 4.33 8.27 -5.02
C THR A 187 5.77 7.98 -5.40
N ALA A 188 6.35 8.72 -6.34
CA ALA A 188 7.76 8.55 -6.74
C ALA A 188 8.73 8.76 -5.56
N SER A 189 8.42 9.70 -4.67
CA SER A 189 9.23 9.94 -3.47
C SER A 189 9.05 8.83 -2.43
N ASN A 190 7.82 8.39 -2.20
CA ASN A 190 7.52 7.31 -1.27
C ASN A 190 8.14 5.97 -1.70
N GLU A 191 8.14 5.64 -2.99
CA GLU A 191 8.73 4.39 -3.46
C GLU A 191 10.25 4.33 -3.28
N LYS A 192 10.94 5.49 -3.29
CA LYS A 192 12.36 5.54 -2.90
C LYS A 192 12.54 5.17 -1.42
N LEU A 193 11.68 5.67 -0.53
CA LEU A 193 11.70 5.31 0.88
C LEU A 193 11.33 3.83 1.11
N MET A 194 10.34 3.32 0.38
CA MET A 194 9.93 1.92 0.44
C MET A 194 11.05 0.99 -0.01
N SER A 195 11.80 1.35 -1.06
CA SER A 195 12.95 0.58 -1.52
C SER A 195 14.01 0.42 -0.41
N ILE A 196 14.36 1.52 0.27
CA ILE A 196 15.29 1.48 1.42
C ILE A 196 14.72 0.63 2.55
N HIS A 197 13.43 0.79 2.87
CA HIS A 197 12.77 0.00 3.89
C HIS A 197 12.84 -1.51 3.61
N TYR A 198 12.55 -1.93 2.37
CA TYR A 198 12.59 -3.35 2.00
C TYR A 198 14.02 -3.90 1.99
N GLN A 199 15.02 -3.11 1.59
CA GLN A 199 16.43 -3.50 1.70
C GLN A 199 16.82 -3.74 3.17
N ASN A 200 16.53 -2.78 4.05
CA ASN A 200 16.81 -2.92 5.49
C ASN A 200 16.09 -4.12 6.12
N LYS A 201 14.84 -4.38 5.68
CA LYS A 201 14.06 -5.54 6.13
C LYS A 201 14.68 -6.86 5.66
N GLN A 202 15.13 -6.94 4.40
CA GLN A 202 15.80 -8.13 3.88
C GLN A 202 17.14 -8.39 4.57
N GLU A 203 17.92 -7.34 4.83
CA GLU A 203 19.16 -7.42 5.61
C GLU A 203 18.89 -7.97 7.01
N GLN A 204 17.86 -7.44 7.71
CA GLN A 204 17.47 -7.89 9.04
C GLN A 204 16.99 -9.34 9.06
N VAL A 205 16.23 -9.78 8.04
CA VAL A 205 15.79 -11.17 7.93
C VAL A 205 16.97 -12.10 7.64
N SER A 206 17.89 -11.68 6.77
CA SER A 206 19.08 -12.47 6.42
C SER A 206 20.02 -12.63 7.61
N HIS A 207 20.21 -11.54 8.38
CA HIS A 207 20.96 -11.60 9.64
C HIS A 207 20.28 -12.55 10.64
N ASN A 208 18.96 -12.50 10.80
CA ASN A 208 18.27 -13.38 11.77
C ASN A 208 18.09 -14.84 11.32
N GLY A 209 18.18 -15.14 10.02
CA GLY A 209 17.90 -16.46 9.47
C GLY A 209 19.07 -17.47 9.58
N GLN A 210 20.25 -17.02 10.01
CA GLN A 210 21.38 -17.89 10.28
C GLN A 210 21.21 -18.54 11.67
N PRO A 211 21.41 -19.87 11.82
CA PRO A 211 21.20 -20.57 13.10
C PRO A 211 22.01 -19.98 14.24
N ASP A 212 23.28 -19.65 13.98
CA ASP A 212 24.19 -19.03 14.96
C ASP A 212 23.65 -17.67 15.42
N ASN A 213 23.02 -16.92 14.52
CA ASN A 213 22.50 -15.58 14.82
C ASN A 213 21.19 -15.62 15.61
N GLN A 214 20.50 -16.77 15.72
CA GLN A 214 19.27 -16.86 16.49
C GLN A 214 19.56 -16.91 18.00
N GLU A 215 20.59 -17.64 18.42
CA GLU A 215 21.08 -17.58 19.80
C GLU A 215 21.69 -16.21 20.12
N GLU A 216 22.49 -15.64 19.21
CA GLU A 216 23.04 -14.28 19.37
C GLU A 216 21.94 -13.23 19.47
N LYS A 217 20.86 -13.34 18.69
CA LYS A 217 19.70 -12.45 18.77
C LYS A 217 18.99 -12.53 20.12
N GLU A 218 18.86 -13.72 20.69
CA GLU A 218 18.29 -13.88 22.03
C GLU A 218 19.19 -13.26 23.11
N LYS A 219 20.50 -13.42 22.98
CA LYS A 219 21.49 -12.77 23.86
C LYS A 219 21.39 -11.24 23.76
N GLU A 220 21.48 -10.70 22.56
CA GLU A 220 21.42 -9.25 22.30
C GLU A 220 20.11 -8.65 22.80
N LYS A 221 18.98 -9.34 22.61
CA LYS A 221 17.69 -8.94 23.17
C LYS A 221 17.72 -8.85 24.69
N LEU A 222 18.28 -9.85 25.38
CA LEU A 222 18.38 -9.84 26.84
C LEU A 222 19.34 -8.75 27.35
N ILE A 223 20.41 -8.47 26.60
CA ILE A 223 21.34 -7.36 26.90
C ILE A 223 20.60 -6.02 26.78
N MET A 224 19.87 -5.78 25.69
CA MET A 224 19.07 -4.56 25.50
C MET A 224 17.96 -4.43 26.55
N ASP A 225 17.28 -5.53 26.89
CA ASP A 225 16.26 -5.55 27.95
C ASP A 225 16.88 -5.17 29.31
N LEU A 226 18.09 -5.66 29.59
CA LEU A 226 18.83 -5.33 30.81
C LEU A 226 19.21 -3.85 30.82
N GLU A 227 19.78 -3.34 29.73
CA GLU A 227 20.17 -1.92 29.60
C GLU A 227 18.99 -0.97 29.84
N ASN A 228 17.81 -1.32 29.30
CA ASN A 228 16.58 -0.54 29.44
C ASN A 228 15.75 -0.87 30.69
N SER A 229 16.24 -1.75 31.58
CA SER A 229 15.51 -2.13 32.78
C SER A 229 15.31 -0.92 33.70
N ASN A 230 14.06 -0.65 34.07
CA ASN A 230 13.67 0.51 34.89
C ASN A 230 13.07 0.10 36.25
N SER A 231 13.10 -1.19 36.60
CA SER A 231 12.63 -1.68 37.90
C SER A 231 13.44 -2.87 38.39
N PHE A 232 13.62 -2.99 39.71
CA PHE A 232 14.37 -4.11 40.30
C PHE A 232 13.77 -5.46 39.91
N LYS A 233 12.43 -5.59 39.94
CA LYS A 233 11.72 -6.80 39.52
C LYS A 233 12.04 -7.20 38.07
N GLN A 234 12.09 -6.23 37.16
CA GLN A 234 12.45 -6.47 35.77
C GLN A 234 13.92 -6.90 35.65
N THR A 235 14.83 -6.22 36.36
CA THR A 235 16.25 -6.58 36.38
C THR A 235 16.46 -8.02 36.84
N HIS A 236 15.90 -8.43 37.98
CA HIS A 236 16.01 -9.83 38.45
C HIS A 236 15.42 -10.83 37.44
N SER A 237 14.29 -10.49 36.82
CA SER A 237 13.68 -11.34 35.80
C SER A 237 14.59 -11.53 34.59
N ILE A 238 15.26 -10.47 34.12
CA ILE A 238 16.19 -10.53 32.98
C ILE A 238 17.47 -11.28 33.36
N ILE A 239 18.05 -10.98 34.53
CA ILE A 239 19.23 -11.68 35.06
C ILE A 239 18.98 -13.19 35.19
N SER A 240 17.78 -13.61 35.61
CA SER A 240 17.41 -15.02 35.67
C SER A 240 17.42 -15.73 34.31
N LYS A 241 17.16 -14.99 33.22
CA LYS A 241 17.23 -15.48 31.85
C LYS A 241 18.66 -15.48 31.34
N LEU A 242 19.40 -14.39 31.57
CA LEU A 242 20.81 -14.25 31.20
C LEU A 242 21.69 -15.34 31.81
N LYS A 243 21.43 -15.73 33.07
CA LYS A 243 22.14 -16.83 33.75
C LYS A 243 22.02 -18.20 33.07
N LYS A 244 21.01 -18.40 32.23
CA LYS A 244 20.83 -19.69 31.52
C LYS A 244 21.78 -19.81 30.33
N ILE A 245 22.34 -18.68 29.87
CA ILE A 245 23.30 -18.61 28.77
C ILE A 245 24.71 -18.75 29.35
N LYS A 246 25.45 -19.75 28.84
CA LYS A 246 26.80 -20.07 29.33
C LYS A 246 27.92 -19.47 28.49
N ASP A 247 27.68 -19.32 27.19
CA ASP A 247 28.70 -18.90 26.24
C ASP A 247 28.56 -17.40 25.94
N TRP A 248 29.46 -16.60 26.53
CA TRP A 248 29.54 -15.15 26.32
C TRP A 248 30.88 -14.79 25.70
N THR A 249 30.85 -14.00 24.63
CA THR A 249 32.04 -13.41 24.00
C THR A 249 32.67 -12.34 24.90
N LEU A 250 33.92 -12.00 24.62
CA LEU A 250 34.64 -10.99 25.40
C LEU A 250 33.98 -9.60 25.28
N GLU A 251 33.43 -9.30 24.11
CA GLU A 251 32.73 -8.05 23.80
C GLU A 251 31.38 -7.96 24.52
N GLU A 252 30.57 -9.03 24.51
CA GLU A 252 29.31 -9.09 25.27
C GLU A 252 29.56 -8.95 26.79
N LYS A 253 30.60 -9.59 27.31
CA LYS A 253 31.01 -9.45 28.72
C LYS A 253 31.35 -8.00 29.07
N LYS A 254 32.08 -7.29 28.20
CA LYS A 254 32.39 -5.86 28.38
C LYS A 254 31.12 -5.01 28.36
N GLN A 255 30.19 -5.28 27.44
CA GLN A 255 28.93 -4.55 27.32
C GLN A 255 28.05 -4.73 28.56
N LEU A 256 27.87 -5.97 29.03
CA LEU A 256 27.12 -6.26 30.26
C LEU A 256 27.71 -5.54 31.48
N LYS A 257 29.05 -5.55 31.62
CA LYS A 257 29.73 -4.81 32.70
C LYS A 257 29.50 -3.29 32.59
N ALA A 258 29.60 -2.73 31.39
CA ALA A 258 29.34 -1.31 31.16
C ALA A 258 27.88 -0.92 31.47
N ILE A 259 26.91 -1.79 31.18
CA ILE A 259 25.50 -1.57 31.54
C ILE A 259 25.33 -1.51 33.06
N ALA A 260 26.00 -2.39 33.81
CA ALA A 260 25.96 -2.41 35.27
C ALA A 260 26.44 -1.10 35.91
N GLU A 261 27.44 -0.46 35.31
CA GLU A 261 28.00 0.80 35.77
C GLU A 261 27.14 2.01 35.38
N LYS A 262 26.54 1.99 34.19
CA LYS A 262 25.76 3.12 33.64
C LYS A 262 24.32 3.16 34.14
N ASN A 263 23.67 2.00 34.31
CA ASN A 263 22.29 1.94 34.76
C ASN A 263 22.23 1.96 36.29
N SER A 264 21.79 3.09 36.85
CA SER A 264 21.71 3.33 38.30
C SER A 264 20.82 2.32 39.03
N GLN A 265 19.79 1.80 38.37
CA GLN A 265 18.92 0.76 38.93
C GLN A 265 19.69 -0.53 39.15
N ILE A 266 20.48 -0.95 38.15
CA ILE A 266 21.29 -2.18 38.20
C ILE A 266 22.42 -2.00 39.21
N TYR A 267 23.13 -0.87 39.14
CA TYR A 267 24.21 -0.54 40.06
C TYR A 267 23.78 -0.65 41.53
N SER A 268 22.57 -0.18 41.84
CA SER A 268 22.02 -0.19 43.20
C SER A 268 21.78 -1.60 43.77
N ILE A 269 21.58 -2.61 42.91
CA ILE A 269 21.32 -4.01 43.30
C ILE A 269 22.45 -4.96 42.91
N MET A 270 23.66 -4.44 42.62
CA MET A 270 24.82 -5.28 42.28
C MET A 270 25.23 -6.27 43.37
N LYS A 271 24.81 -6.03 44.62
CA LYS A 271 25.07 -6.91 45.77
C LYS A 271 23.97 -7.96 45.97
N ASP A 272 22.86 -7.88 45.23
CA ASP A 272 21.80 -8.85 45.35
C ASP A 272 22.29 -10.21 44.85
N GLY A 273 21.91 -11.28 45.56
CA GLY A 273 22.56 -12.57 45.42
C GLY A 273 22.52 -13.13 44.00
N ASP A 274 21.43 -12.92 43.26
CA ASP A 274 21.33 -13.35 41.87
C ASP A 274 22.12 -12.44 40.92
N VAL A 275 22.06 -11.13 41.08
CA VAL A 275 22.79 -10.15 40.26
C VAL A 275 24.30 -10.30 40.44
N ALA A 276 24.79 -10.31 41.69
CA ALA A 276 26.20 -10.51 42.01
C ALA A 276 26.74 -11.80 41.40
N SER A 277 26.01 -12.92 41.58
CA SER A 277 26.38 -14.22 41.03
C SER A 277 26.46 -14.23 39.51
N PHE A 278 25.62 -13.46 38.81
CA PHE A 278 25.70 -13.35 37.35
C PHE A 278 26.96 -12.59 36.94
N TYR A 279 27.21 -11.40 37.50
CA TYR A 279 28.37 -10.59 37.11
C TYR A 279 29.71 -11.25 37.46
N SER A 280 29.80 -11.97 38.58
CA SER A 280 30.99 -12.78 38.90
C SER A 280 31.22 -13.92 37.91
N SER A 281 30.19 -14.44 37.24
CA SER A 281 30.37 -15.45 36.18
C SER A 281 30.87 -14.88 34.85
N LEU A 282 30.90 -13.54 34.71
CA LEU A 282 31.41 -12.83 33.53
C LEU A 282 32.87 -12.40 33.69
N GLU A 283 33.52 -12.70 34.82
CA GLU A 283 34.97 -12.51 35.03
C GLU A 283 35.81 -13.55 34.29
#